data_AF-A0A6P2AN89-F1
#
_entry.id   AF-A0A6P2AN89-F1
#
_cell.length_a   1.000
_cell.length_b   1.000
_cell.length_c   1.000
_cell.angle_alpha   90.00
_cell.angle_beta   90.00
_cell.angle_gamma   90.00
#
_symmetry.space_group_name_H-M   'P 1'
#
loop_
_entity.id
_entity.type
_entity.pdbx_description
1 polymer ?
#
loop_
_entity_poly.entity_id
_entity_poly.type
_entity_poly.pdbx_seq_one_letter_code
_entity_poly.pdbx_strand_id
1 'polypeptide(L)'
;MATSSRIVLSLRRPPEELTLSLLGIHHITAFAGDPQTNLDFFTKVLGLRFIKQTVNFDDVEHYHLYFADRIGTPGTVMTYFAHPGAKRADPACGQIDTVRLAIPAGSADAWAARLEQRNVAFERAGASPHTVLRLTDPDGLPLELHERDLAVERFEPWLNGDQQSDMAITGFSGVRMAVKDIEPSSTFLTNVLGLVHDESSDTSEGGKGTVLRVPMDHRKARIEVFKDSTRGRGRFGPGTVHHIAWRVADDAALMSWQARLSAEKVNVTDVRERKYFRSIYFREPGGIVFEIATDGPGFTADESEDNLGGSLQLPVWLEDRRAEIAPNLPPLTV
;
A
#
# COMPACT_ATOMS: atom_id res chain seq x y z
N MET A 1 32.34 17.19 -47.16
CA MET A 1 31.16 17.34 -46.27
C MET A 1 30.86 15.95 -45.72
N ALA A 2 31.19 15.72 -44.45
CA ALA A 2 31.03 14.42 -43.79
C ALA A 2 29.73 14.41 -42.99
N THR A 3 28.83 13.49 -43.31
CA THR A 3 27.62 13.18 -42.54
C THR A 3 27.96 12.13 -41.49
N SER A 4 27.90 12.53 -40.21
CA SER A 4 28.09 11.62 -39.08
C SER A 4 26.72 11.16 -38.57
N SER A 5 26.38 9.89 -38.82
CA SER A 5 25.23 9.23 -38.21
C SER A 5 25.60 8.77 -36.81
N ARG A 6 24.93 9.31 -35.79
CA ARG A 6 25.00 8.79 -34.41
C ARG A 6 24.12 7.55 -34.30
N ILE A 7 24.77 6.40 -34.16
CA ILE A 7 24.16 5.15 -33.71
C ILE A 7 23.82 5.32 -32.22
N VAL A 8 22.53 5.24 -31.88
CA VAL A 8 22.08 5.12 -30.48
C VAL A 8 22.24 3.66 -30.09
N LEU A 9 23.29 3.34 -29.33
CA LEU A 9 23.42 2.04 -28.68
C LEU A 9 22.34 1.92 -27.60
N SER A 10 21.31 1.10 -27.88
CA SER A 10 20.44 0.53 -26.85
C SER A 10 21.29 -0.42 -26.00
N LEU A 11 21.70 0.04 -24.82
CA LEU A 11 22.28 -0.83 -23.80
C LEU A 11 21.14 -1.68 -23.21
N ARG A 12 21.04 -2.94 -23.64
CA ARG A 12 20.25 -3.94 -22.92
C ARG A 12 20.89 -4.13 -21.54
N ARG A 13 20.15 -3.81 -20.48
CA ARG A 13 20.54 -4.10 -19.09
C ARG A 13 20.75 -5.61 -18.91
N PRO A 14 21.75 -6.05 -18.12
CA PRO A 14 22.01 -7.47 -17.88
C PRO A 14 20.78 -8.17 -17.26
N PRO A 15 20.59 -9.49 -17.49
CA PRO A 15 19.41 -10.22 -17.01
C PRO A 15 19.19 -10.17 -15.49
N GLU A 16 20.27 -10.08 -14.69
CA GLU A 16 20.18 -9.93 -13.22
C GLU A 16 19.55 -8.60 -12.77
N GLU A 17 19.68 -7.53 -13.56
CA GLU A 17 19.05 -6.24 -13.27
C GLU A 17 17.52 -6.27 -13.46
N LEU A 18 17.00 -7.20 -14.28
CA LEU A 18 15.56 -7.39 -14.47
C LEU A 18 14.93 -8.17 -13.30
N THR A 19 15.65 -9.10 -12.67
CA THR A 19 15.17 -9.86 -11.50
C THR A 19 15.19 -9.07 -10.19
N LEU A 20 16.03 -8.04 -10.08
CA LEU A 20 16.17 -7.17 -8.90
C LEU A 20 15.56 -5.78 -9.13
N SER A 21 14.37 -5.74 -9.72
CA SER A 21 13.60 -4.52 -9.92
C SER A 21 12.27 -4.61 -9.16
N LEU A 22 12.02 -3.63 -8.28
CA LEU A 22 10.70 -3.46 -7.66
C LEU A 22 9.73 -2.85 -8.68
N LEU A 23 8.53 -3.43 -8.78
CA LEU A 23 7.53 -3.05 -9.79
C LEU A 23 6.54 -1.99 -9.29
N GLY A 24 6.55 -1.67 -7.99
CA GLY A 24 5.65 -0.72 -7.34
C GLY A 24 5.23 -1.17 -5.95
N ILE A 25 4.29 -0.45 -5.34
CA ILE A 25 3.65 -0.88 -4.08
C ILE A 25 2.74 -2.07 -4.40
N HIS A 26 2.80 -3.11 -3.58
CA HIS A 26 1.93 -4.29 -3.68
C HIS A 26 0.67 -4.10 -2.85
N HIS A 27 0.87 -3.84 -1.55
CA HIS A 27 -0.21 -3.61 -0.61
C HIS A 27 0.32 -2.82 0.59
N ILE A 28 -0.59 -2.25 1.36
CA ILE A 28 -0.29 -1.61 2.65
C ILE A 28 -1.17 -2.27 3.70
N THR A 29 -0.58 -2.62 4.83
CA THR A 29 -1.30 -3.26 5.94
C THR A 29 -1.27 -2.35 7.14
N ALA A 30 -2.44 -2.01 7.67
CA ALA A 30 -2.63 -1.16 8.83
C ALA A 30 -3.41 -1.89 9.94
N PHE A 31 -3.53 -1.23 11.09
CA PHE A 31 -4.38 -1.66 12.17
C PHE A 31 -5.69 -0.87 12.16
N ALA A 32 -6.79 -1.57 12.38
CA ALA A 32 -8.12 -1.00 12.59
C ALA A 32 -8.63 -1.38 13.98
N GLY A 33 -9.57 -0.59 14.50
CA GLY A 33 -10.32 -0.91 15.71
C GLY A 33 -11.48 -1.84 15.37
N ASP A 34 -12.67 -1.26 15.23
CA ASP A 34 -13.89 -2.01 14.92
C ASP A 34 -13.96 -2.42 13.42
N PRO A 35 -14.11 -3.73 13.12
CA PRO A 35 -14.06 -4.22 11.74
C PRO A 35 -15.24 -3.73 10.87
N GLN A 36 -16.44 -3.54 11.44
CA GLN A 36 -17.59 -3.05 10.67
C GLN A 36 -17.41 -1.58 10.30
N THR A 37 -16.93 -0.75 11.23
CA THR A 37 -16.63 0.66 10.99
C THR A 37 -15.54 0.81 9.92
N ASN A 38 -14.50 -0.03 9.96
CA ASN A 38 -13.46 -0.08 8.94
C ASN A 38 -14.04 -0.48 7.57
N LEU A 39 -14.79 -1.59 7.51
CA LEU A 39 -15.47 -2.05 6.29
C LEU A 39 -16.35 -0.96 5.68
N ASP A 40 -17.19 -0.32 6.49
CA ASP A 40 -18.11 0.74 6.05
C ASP A 40 -17.36 1.94 5.49
N PHE A 41 -16.24 2.34 6.10
CA PHE A 41 -15.44 3.44 5.58
C PHE A 41 -14.82 3.10 4.22
N PHE A 42 -14.11 1.98 4.10
CA PHE A 42 -13.41 1.65 2.87
C PHE A 42 -14.35 1.34 1.71
N THR A 43 -15.51 0.72 1.97
CA THR A 43 -16.49 0.40 0.92
C THR A 43 -17.46 1.53 0.66
N LYS A 44 -18.10 2.10 1.70
CA LYS A 44 -19.16 3.08 1.52
C LYS A 44 -18.60 4.48 1.35
N VAL A 45 -17.53 4.87 2.03
CA VAL A 45 -16.93 6.21 1.89
C VAL A 45 -15.95 6.22 0.71
N LEU A 46 -14.93 5.37 0.73
CA LEU A 46 -13.88 5.38 -0.30
C LEU A 46 -14.21 4.58 -1.56
N GLY A 47 -15.24 3.74 -1.56
CA GLY A 47 -15.64 3.02 -2.78
C GLY A 47 -14.66 1.93 -3.21
N LEU A 48 -13.83 1.42 -2.29
CA LEU A 48 -13.02 0.24 -2.59
C LEU A 48 -13.90 -1.02 -2.51
N ARG A 49 -13.56 -2.02 -3.31
CA ARG A 49 -14.18 -3.34 -3.20
C ARG A 49 -13.67 -4.03 -1.95
N PHE A 50 -14.57 -4.59 -1.14
CA PHE A 50 -14.18 -5.59 -0.15
C PHE A 50 -13.89 -6.91 -0.86
N ILE A 51 -12.63 -7.33 -0.89
CA ILE A 51 -12.17 -8.44 -1.73
C ILE A 51 -11.79 -9.70 -0.95
N LYS A 52 -11.58 -9.59 0.36
CA LYS A 52 -11.29 -10.75 1.20
C LYS A 52 -11.60 -10.49 2.66
N GLN A 53 -12.27 -11.46 3.26
CA GLN A 53 -12.37 -11.62 4.71
C GLN A 53 -11.59 -12.88 5.09
N THR A 54 -10.55 -12.73 5.90
CA THR A 54 -9.77 -13.84 6.46
C THR A 54 -9.33 -13.47 7.88
N VAL A 55 -8.57 -14.33 8.55
CA VAL A 55 -7.90 -14.01 9.81
C VAL A 55 -6.43 -13.66 9.59
N ASN A 56 -5.82 -12.95 10.54
CA ASN A 56 -4.37 -12.83 10.57
C ASN A 56 -3.76 -14.22 10.83
N PHE A 57 -2.88 -14.68 9.95
CA PHE A 57 -2.32 -16.04 10.03
C PHE A 57 -1.37 -16.22 11.21
N ASP A 58 -0.85 -15.12 11.75
CA ASP A 58 -0.01 -15.10 12.94
C ASP A 58 -0.85 -14.90 14.23
N ASP A 59 -2.13 -14.49 14.10
CA ASP A 59 -3.06 -14.21 15.22
C ASP A 59 -4.52 -14.42 14.75
N VAL A 60 -5.03 -15.64 14.93
CA VAL A 60 -6.32 -16.06 14.37
C VAL A 60 -7.54 -15.48 15.10
N GLU A 61 -7.35 -14.74 16.19
CA GLU A 61 -8.42 -14.07 16.94
C GLU A 61 -8.89 -12.77 16.25
N HIS A 62 -8.11 -12.28 15.29
CA HIS A 62 -8.35 -11.00 14.63
C HIS A 62 -8.57 -11.16 13.13
N TYR A 63 -9.52 -10.40 12.59
CA TYR A 63 -9.71 -10.33 11.15
C TYR A 63 -8.49 -9.73 10.46
N HIS A 64 -8.24 -10.21 9.25
CA HIS A 64 -7.43 -9.56 8.23
C HIS A 64 -8.34 -9.25 7.03
N LEU A 65 -8.71 -7.99 6.90
CA LEU A 65 -9.65 -7.48 5.90
C LEU A 65 -8.90 -6.88 4.72
N TYR A 66 -9.37 -7.10 3.49
CA TYR A 66 -8.72 -6.62 2.28
C TYR A 66 -9.68 -5.79 1.41
N PHE A 67 -9.22 -4.62 0.99
CA PHE A 67 -9.93 -3.67 0.16
C PHE A 67 -9.10 -3.31 -1.06
N ALA A 68 -9.72 -3.24 -2.24
CA ALA A 68 -8.96 -2.99 -3.47
C ALA A 68 -9.84 -2.50 -4.64
N ASP A 69 -9.28 -2.59 -5.84
CA ASP A 69 -10.01 -2.50 -7.11
C ASP A 69 -10.90 -3.74 -7.37
N ARG A 70 -11.36 -3.94 -8.62
CA ARG A 70 -12.28 -5.03 -8.97
C ARG A 70 -11.78 -6.41 -8.54
N ILE A 71 -10.49 -6.72 -8.66
CA ILE A 71 -9.99 -8.10 -8.46
C ILE A 71 -8.87 -8.20 -7.40
N GLY A 72 -8.50 -7.10 -6.77
CA GLY A 72 -7.38 -7.09 -5.83
C GLY A 72 -6.02 -6.98 -6.51
N THR A 73 -5.94 -6.18 -7.57
CA THR A 73 -4.70 -5.99 -8.33
C THR A 73 -3.61 -5.38 -7.43
N PRO A 74 -2.40 -5.97 -7.35
CA PRO A 74 -1.30 -5.42 -6.55
C PRO A 74 -1.05 -3.94 -6.85
N GLY A 75 -0.96 -3.10 -5.83
CA GLY A 75 -0.90 -1.63 -5.94
C GLY A 75 -2.23 -0.92 -5.70
N THR A 76 -3.31 -1.67 -5.48
CA THR A 76 -4.62 -1.15 -5.05
C THR A 76 -5.04 -1.68 -3.69
N VAL A 77 -4.32 -2.68 -3.16
CA VAL A 77 -4.74 -3.48 -2.01
C VAL A 77 -4.37 -2.78 -0.71
N MET A 78 -5.37 -2.28 0.01
CA MET A 78 -5.27 -1.82 1.39
C MET A 78 -5.79 -2.93 2.31
N THR A 79 -5.05 -3.29 3.35
CA THR A 79 -5.43 -4.36 4.27
C THR A 79 -5.37 -3.93 5.73
N TYR A 80 -6.18 -4.57 6.55
CA TYR A 80 -6.33 -4.21 7.96
C TYR A 80 -6.34 -5.42 8.88
N PHE A 81 -5.51 -5.40 9.90
CA PHE A 81 -5.69 -6.22 11.10
C PHE A 81 -6.69 -5.51 12.02
N ALA A 82 -7.88 -6.08 12.21
CA ALA A 82 -8.90 -5.48 13.07
C ALA A 82 -8.76 -5.97 14.51
N HIS A 83 -8.47 -5.06 15.44
CA HIS A 83 -8.30 -5.32 16.87
C HIS A 83 -9.37 -4.56 17.68
N PRO A 84 -10.60 -5.11 17.79
CA PRO A 84 -11.67 -4.49 18.56
C PRO A 84 -11.24 -4.20 20.00
N GLY A 85 -11.53 -2.99 20.48
CA GLY A 85 -11.18 -2.56 21.85
C GLY A 85 -9.71 -2.22 22.08
N ALA A 86 -8.83 -2.38 21.08
CA ALA A 86 -7.46 -1.88 21.17
C ALA A 86 -7.45 -0.35 21.22
N LYS A 87 -6.48 0.22 21.94
CA LYS A 87 -6.30 1.67 22.01
C LYS A 87 -5.72 2.18 20.70
N ARG A 88 -6.35 3.22 20.15
CA ARG A 88 -5.82 3.99 19.02
C ARG A 88 -4.38 4.45 19.28
N ALA A 89 -3.58 4.46 18.23
CA ALA A 89 -2.26 5.05 18.16
C ALA A 89 -2.18 6.01 16.98
N ASP A 90 -1.44 7.09 17.13
CA ASP A 90 -1.14 7.99 16.02
C ASP A 90 0.20 7.62 15.38
N PRO A 91 0.35 7.77 14.05
CA PRO A 91 1.63 7.53 13.39
C PRO A 91 2.73 8.42 13.97
N ALA A 92 3.93 7.86 14.06
CA ALA A 92 5.08 8.58 14.58
C ALA A 92 6.38 8.13 13.89
N CYS A 93 7.50 8.61 14.42
CA CYS A 93 8.83 8.33 13.86
C CYS A 93 9.10 6.80 13.81
N GLY A 94 9.54 6.33 12.64
CA GLY A 94 9.77 4.92 12.32
C GLY A 94 8.55 4.18 11.76
N GLN A 95 7.52 4.90 11.28
CA GLN A 95 6.32 4.33 10.66
C GLN A 95 6.00 5.04 9.33
N ILE A 96 5.11 4.42 8.55
CA ILE A 96 4.39 5.16 7.52
C ILE A 96 3.46 6.15 8.25
N ASP A 97 3.65 7.42 7.94
CA ASP A 97 2.89 8.52 8.53
C ASP A 97 1.55 8.73 7.81
N THR A 98 1.57 8.60 6.49
CA THR A 98 0.42 8.89 5.63
C THR A 98 0.38 7.93 4.45
N VAL A 99 -0.82 7.42 4.13
CA VAL A 99 -1.08 6.63 2.91
C VAL A 99 -1.69 7.53 1.84
N ARG A 100 -1.19 7.46 0.60
CA ARG A 100 -1.66 8.31 -0.50
C ARG A 100 -2.32 7.47 -1.58
N LEU A 101 -3.55 7.82 -1.91
CA LEU A 101 -4.39 7.17 -2.91
C LEU A 101 -4.54 8.10 -4.11
N ALA A 102 -4.55 7.54 -5.31
CA ALA A 102 -4.75 8.30 -6.53
C ALA A 102 -6.22 8.36 -6.90
N ILE A 103 -6.67 9.57 -7.24
CA ILE A 103 -7.98 9.84 -7.84
C ILE A 103 -7.76 10.50 -9.21
N PRO A 104 -8.70 10.34 -10.17
CA PRO A 104 -8.56 10.91 -11.50
C PRO A 104 -8.35 12.43 -11.44
N ALA A 105 -7.52 12.96 -12.35
CA ALA A 105 -7.29 14.41 -12.43
C ALA A 105 -8.61 15.14 -12.75
N GLY A 106 -8.92 16.20 -11.99
CA GLY A 106 -10.18 16.95 -12.11
C GLY A 106 -11.31 16.43 -11.21
N SER A 107 -11.13 15.32 -10.50
CA SER A 107 -12.19 14.71 -9.66
C SER A 107 -12.23 15.24 -8.22
N ALA A 108 -11.32 16.13 -7.81
CA ALA A 108 -11.23 16.56 -6.41
C ALA A 108 -12.50 17.26 -5.88
N ASP A 109 -13.19 18.06 -6.71
CA ASP A 109 -14.42 18.74 -6.28
C ASP A 109 -15.55 17.74 -6.01
N ALA A 110 -15.66 16.71 -6.85
CA ALA A 110 -16.63 15.64 -6.66
C ALA A 110 -16.30 14.81 -5.41
N TRP A 111 -15.01 14.55 -5.15
CA TRP A 111 -14.57 13.89 -3.92
C TRP A 111 -14.85 14.72 -2.67
N ALA A 112 -14.58 16.03 -2.71
CA ALA A 112 -14.91 16.93 -1.61
C ALA A 112 -16.41 16.87 -1.29
N ALA A 113 -17.28 16.98 -2.30
CA ALA A 113 -18.72 16.88 -2.13
C ALA A 113 -19.15 15.52 -1.54
N ARG A 114 -18.52 14.43 -1.98
CA ARG A 114 -18.76 13.08 -1.42
C ARG A 114 -18.35 12.99 0.05
N LEU A 115 -17.16 13.49 0.41
CA LEU A 115 -16.68 13.47 1.80
C LEU A 115 -17.59 14.31 2.71
N GLU A 116 -18.04 15.48 2.26
CA GLU A 116 -19.02 16.31 2.96
C GLU A 116 -20.34 15.56 3.19
N GLN A 117 -20.90 14.93 2.15
CA GLN A 117 -22.13 14.14 2.24
C GLN A 117 -22.00 12.96 3.21
N ARG A 118 -20.80 12.39 3.34
CA ARG A 118 -20.50 11.31 4.28
C ARG A 118 -20.04 11.81 5.66
N ASN A 119 -20.07 13.11 5.90
CA ASN A 119 -19.63 13.76 7.15
C ASN A 119 -18.17 13.44 7.52
N VAL A 120 -17.29 13.34 6.53
CA VAL A 120 -15.86 13.13 6.71
C VAL A 120 -15.15 14.47 6.59
N ALA A 121 -14.45 14.88 7.65
CA ALA A 121 -13.63 16.08 7.63
C ALA A 121 -12.42 15.90 6.71
N PHE A 122 -12.08 16.95 5.96
CA PHE A 122 -10.89 16.96 5.12
C PHE A 122 -10.30 18.36 5.01
N GLU A 123 -9.02 18.43 4.68
CA GLU A 123 -8.32 19.66 4.30
C GLU A 123 -7.94 19.60 2.82
N ARG A 124 -8.12 20.71 2.11
CA ARG A 124 -7.72 20.84 0.70
C ARG A 124 -6.38 21.54 0.60
N ALA A 125 -5.48 20.99 -0.21
CA ALA A 125 -4.21 21.60 -0.57
C ALA A 125 -3.96 21.54 -2.08
N GLY A 126 -3.13 22.45 -2.59
CA GLY A 126 -2.84 22.56 -4.02
C GLY A 126 -4.02 23.08 -4.84
N ALA A 127 -3.92 22.92 -6.16
CA ALA A 127 -4.96 23.28 -7.12
C ALA A 127 -5.01 22.24 -8.24
N SER A 128 -6.16 22.12 -8.90
CA SER A 128 -6.35 21.15 -9.99
C SER A 128 -5.38 21.42 -11.15
N PRO A 129 -4.79 20.39 -11.79
CA PRO A 129 -5.06 18.94 -11.65
C PRO A 129 -4.18 18.22 -10.62
N HIS A 130 -3.65 18.93 -9.62
CA HIS A 130 -2.78 18.38 -8.58
C HIS A 130 -3.35 18.67 -7.17
N THR A 131 -4.67 18.72 -7.04
CA THR A 131 -5.33 18.88 -5.75
C THR A 131 -5.04 17.67 -4.87
N VAL A 132 -4.84 17.93 -3.58
CA VAL A 132 -4.76 16.91 -2.53
C VAL A 132 -5.87 17.15 -1.52
N LEU A 133 -6.64 16.11 -1.21
CA LEU A 133 -7.59 16.09 -0.10
C LEU A 133 -7.01 15.25 1.02
N ARG A 134 -6.72 15.87 2.15
CA ARG A 134 -6.17 15.21 3.35
C ARG A 134 -7.31 14.88 4.29
N LEU A 135 -7.36 13.64 4.76
CA LEU A 135 -8.42 13.15 5.65
C LEU A 135 -7.83 12.09 6.58
N THR A 136 -8.63 11.62 7.54
CA THR A 136 -8.28 10.47 8.37
C THR A 136 -9.30 9.37 8.21
N ASP A 137 -8.88 8.12 8.29
CA ASP A 137 -9.81 7.01 8.48
C ASP A 137 -10.45 7.05 9.89
N PRO A 138 -11.44 6.19 10.18
CA PRO A 138 -12.15 6.21 11.47
C PRO A 138 -11.25 5.96 12.69
N ASP A 139 -10.15 5.25 12.49
CA ASP A 139 -9.16 4.94 13.52
C ASP A 139 -8.04 6.00 13.58
N GLY A 140 -8.07 6.99 12.70
CA GLY A 140 -7.16 8.13 12.71
C GLY A 140 -5.95 8.03 11.80
N LEU A 141 -5.84 7.00 10.96
CA LEU A 141 -4.76 6.89 10.00
C LEU A 141 -4.87 8.05 8.99
N PRO A 142 -3.83 8.88 8.81
CA PRO A 142 -3.81 9.91 7.78
C PRO A 142 -3.83 9.31 6.37
N LEU A 143 -4.80 9.75 5.59
CA LEU A 143 -4.94 9.43 4.18
C LEU A 143 -4.86 10.72 3.35
N GLU A 144 -4.40 10.60 2.11
CA GLU A 144 -4.48 11.68 1.13
C GLU A 144 -5.02 11.16 -0.20
N LEU A 145 -6.05 11.81 -0.75
CA LEU A 145 -6.52 11.60 -2.13
C LEU A 145 -5.80 12.60 -3.04
N HIS A 146 -5.02 12.10 -3.99
CA HIS A 146 -4.20 12.90 -4.91
C HIS A 146 -4.77 12.85 -6.32
N GLU A 147 -5.07 14.01 -6.90
CA GLU A 147 -5.33 14.10 -8.34
C GLU A 147 -4.07 13.72 -9.11
N ARG A 148 -4.11 12.52 -9.71
CA ARG A 148 -3.01 11.96 -10.50
C ARG A 148 -3.58 11.12 -11.61
N ASP A 149 -3.21 11.42 -12.84
CA ASP A 149 -3.48 10.54 -13.98
C ASP A 149 -2.48 9.37 -13.97
N LEU A 150 -2.81 8.39 -13.14
CA LEU A 150 -2.17 7.09 -13.15
C LEU A 150 -2.81 6.31 -14.30
N ALA A 151 -2.07 6.09 -15.39
CA ALA A 151 -2.59 5.33 -16.54
C ALA A 151 -3.32 4.07 -16.05
N VAL A 152 -4.62 4.04 -16.32
CA VAL A 152 -5.59 3.04 -15.83
C VAL A 152 -5.38 1.66 -16.44
N GLU A 153 -4.41 1.49 -17.35
CA GLU A 153 -4.21 0.27 -18.14
C GLU A 153 -4.09 -1.04 -17.33
N ARG A 154 -3.71 -0.97 -16.05
CA ARG A 154 -3.62 -2.15 -15.15
C ARG A 154 -4.72 -2.20 -14.08
N PHE A 155 -5.41 -1.10 -13.79
CA PHE A 155 -6.30 -1.02 -12.63
C PHE A 155 -7.73 -0.82 -13.09
N GLU A 156 -8.59 -1.75 -12.68
CA GLU A 156 -10.00 -1.70 -13.02
C GLU A 156 -10.78 -1.31 -11.77
N PRO A 157 -11.23 -0.04 -11.65
CA PRO A 157 -11.95 0.39 -10.48
C PRO A 157 -13.20 -0.45 -10.28
N TRP A 158 -13.52 -0.71 -9.02
CA TRP A 158 -14.78 -1.34 -8.67
C TRP A 158 -15.91 -0.32 -8.80
N LEU A 159 -16.87 -0.62 -9.67
CA LEU A 159 -18.02 0.24 -9.91
C LEU A 159 -19.27 -0.46 -9.36
N ASN A 160 -19.61 -0.18 -8.10
CA ASN A 160 -20.88 -0.60 -7.51
C ASN A 160 -21.73 0.61 -7.10
N GLY A 161 -23.03 0.57 -7.41
CA GLY A 161 -23.99 1.59 -6.96
C GLY A 161 -23.61 3.02 -7.37
N ASP A 162 -23.44 3.90 -6.38
CA ASP A 162 -23.22 5.35 -6.51
C ASP A 162 -21.85 5.76 -7.05
N GLN A 163 -20.95 4.81 -7.34
CA GLN A 163 -19.58 5.10 -7.74
C GLN A 163 -19.46 5.33 -9.24
N GLN A 164 -19.25 6.59 -9.61
CA GLN A 164 -18.97 6.98 -10.99
C GLN A 164 -17.49 6.71 -11.32
N SER A 165 -17.24 6.19 -12.52
CA SER A 165 -15.90 5.79 -12.96
C SER A 165 -14.89 6.94 -13.01
N ASP A 166 -15.38 8.17 -13.17
CA ASP A 166 -14.59 9.40 -13.23
C ASP A 166 -14.06 9.88 -11.87
N MET A 167 -14.49 9.25 -10.77
CA MET A 167 -14.00 9.54 -9.43
C MET A 167 -13.22 8.38 -8.81
N ALA A 168 -13.34 7.17 -9.32
CA ALA A 168 -12.88 5.98 -8.60
C ALA A 168 -11.39 6.02 -8.26
N ILE A 169 -11.04 5.55 -7.05
CA ILE A 169 -9.64 5.41 -6.63
C ILE A 169 -8.94 4.41 -7.57
N THR A 170 -7.78 4.82 -8.08
CA THR A 170 -7.00 4.05 -9.07
C THR A 170 -5.78 3.38 -8.44
N GLY A 171 -5.76 3.23 -7.12
CA GLY A 171 -4.68 2.60 -6.35
C GLY A 171 -3.83 3.60 -5.58
N PHE A 172 -2.64 3.17 -5.15
CA PHE A 172 -1.72 4.02 -4.41
C PHE A 172 -1.04 5.03 -5.34
N SER A 173 -0.92 6.28 -4.88
CA SER A 173 0.01 7.27 -5.46
C SER A 173 1.33 7.31 -4.69
N GLY A 174 1.36 6.82 -3.45
CA GLY A 174 2.56 6.70 -2.65
C GLY A 174 2.31 6.66 -1.14
N VAL A 175 3.36 6.91 -0.38
CA VAL A 175 3.31 7.03 1.10
C VAL A 175 4.23 8.15 1.58
N ARG A 176 3.99 8.61 2.81
CA ARG A 176 4.96 9.41 3.58
C ARG A 176 5.56 8.58 4.70
N MET A 177 6.88 8.60 4.83
CA MET A 177 7.65 7.90 5.86
C MET A 177 8.26 8.93 6.82
N ALA A 178 7.88 8.84 8.10
CA ALA A 178 8.49 9.64 9.14
C ALA A 178 9.71 8.91 9.70
N VAL A 179 10.90 9.52 9.58
CA VAL A 179 12.16 8.93 10.06
C VAL A 179 12.92 9.90 10.93
N LYS A 180 13.81 9.38 11.78
CA LYS A 180 14.63 10.22 12.66
C LYS A 180 15.65 11.03 11.87
N ASP A 181 16.25 10.39 10.86
CA ASP A 181 17.21 10.96 9.94
C ASP A 181 16.95 10.39 8.54
N ILE A 182 16.94 11.28 7.54
CA ILE A 182 16.55 10.94 6.16
C ILE A 182 17.63 10.08 5.49
N GLU A 183 18.90 10.40 5.73
CA GLU A 183 20.03 9.86 4.98
C GLU A 183 20.16 8.32 5.07
N PRO A 184 20.10 7.67 6.26
CA PRO A 184 20.15 6.20 6.32
C PRO A 184 19.05 5.51 5.53
N SER A 185 17.82 6.03 5.63
CA SER A 185 16.64 5.48 4.95
C SER A 185 16.77 5.71 3.44
N SER A 186 17.11 6.93 3.02
CA SER A 186 17.29 7.28 1.61
C SER A 186 18.39 6.46 0.95
N THR A 187 19.56 6.35 1.58
CA THR A 187 20.70 5.56 1.09
C THR A 187 20.35 4.08 0.96
N PHE A 188 19.60 3.52 1.91
CA PHE A 188 19.14 2.14 1.83
C PHE A 188 18.15 1.95 0.68
N LEU A 189 17.14 2.81 0.58
CA LEU A 189 16.12 2.74 -0.48
C LEU A 189 16.74 2.86 -1.87
N THR A 190 17.76 3.69 -2.05
CA THR A 190 18.43 3.84 -3.35
C THR A 190 19.44 2.73 -3.63
N ASN A 191 20.40 2.50 -2.73
CA ASN A 191 21.53 1.61 -3.00
C ASN A 191 21.16 0.13 -2.86
N VAL A 192 20.25 -0.20 -1.93
CA VAL A 192 19.83 -1.58 -1.67
C VAL A 192 18.54 -1.92 -2.41
N LEU A 193 17.52 -1.05 -2.38
CA LEU A 193 16.24 -1.34 -3.05
C LEU A 193 16.14 -0.80 -4.48
N GLY A 194 17.13 -0.04 -4.96
CA GLY A 194 17.17 0.44 -6.35
C GLY A 194 16.12 1.51 -6.68
N LEU A 195 15.54 2.17 -5.68
CA LEU A 195 14.70 3.35 -5.91
C LEU A 195 15.57 4.50 -6.44
N VAL A 196 14.94 5.44 -7.13
CA VAL A 196 15.61 6.62 -7.69
C VAL A 196 14.96 7.89 -7.14
N HIS A 197 15.74 8.95 -7.02
CA HIS A 197 15.21 10.26 -6.64
C HIS A 197 14.22 10.78 -7.68
N ASP A 198 13.13 11.36 -7.19
CA ASP A 198 12.12 12.02 -8.00
C ASP A 198 12.34 13.53 -7.98
N GLU A 199 13.21 14.00 -8.88
CA GLU A 199 13.58 15.41 -9.06
C GLU A 199 12.40 16.30 -9.51
N SER A 200 11.25 15.72 -9.86
CA SER A 200 10.07 16.45 -10.35
C SER A 200 9.08 16.84 -9.25
N SER A 201 9.39 16.52 -7.99
CA SER A 201 8.41 16.56 -6.89
C SER A 201 8.83 17.49 -5.76
N ASP A 202 8.00 18.49 -5.48
CA ASP A 202 8.10 19.24 -4.23
C ASP A 202 7.70 18.36 -3.04
N THR A 203 8.38 18.50 -1.92
CA THR A 203 8.01 17.81 -0.68
C THR A 203 6.88 18.55 0.03
N SER A 204 6.00 17.78 0.66
CA SER A 204 4.80 18.29 1.34
C SER A 204 5.11 19.21 2.53
N GLU A 205 6.35 19.20 3.03
CA GLU A 205 6.83 20.04 4.15
C GLU A 205 7.87 21.09 3.74
N GLY A 206 7.72 21.70 2.56
CA GLY A 206 8.52 22.87 2.17
C GLY A 206 10.02 22.56 2.03
N GLY A 207 10.36 21.40 1.46
CA GLY A 207 11.75 21.01 1.16
C GLY A 207 12.46 20.18 2.23
N LYS A 208 11.80 19.82 3.35
CA LYS A 208 12.43 19.09 4.47
C LYS A 208 12.45 17.56 4.33
N GLY A 209 12.25 17.05 3.12
CA GLY A 209 12.21 15.62 2.83
C GLY A 209 12.86 15.30 1.49
N THR A 210 12.91 14.02 1.13
CA THR A 210 13.28 13.57 -0.20
C THR A 210 12.19 12.66 -0.76
N VAL A 211 11.92 12.76 -2.06
CA VAL A 211 10.98 11.88 -2.74
C VAL A 211 11.76 10.86 -3.56
N LEU A 212 11.45 9.60 -3.35
CA LEU A 212 11.99 8.47 -4.08
C LEU A 212 10.87 7.78 -4.84
N ARG A 213 11.19 7.10 -5.94
CA ARG A 213 10.24 6.34 -6.74
C ARG A 213 10.84 5.05 -7.25
N VAL A 214 9.99 4.07 -7.53
CA VAL A 214 10.41 2.90 -8.29
C VAL A 214 10.76 3.30 -9.74
N PRO A 215 11.78 2.69 -10.38
CA PRO A 215 12.13 3.00 -11.76
C PRO A 215 11.05 2.58 -12.77
N MET A 216 10.45 1.40 -12.58
CA MET A 216 9.55 0.75 -13.55
C MET A 216 8.15 1.37 -13.59
N ASP A 217 7.65 1.86 -12.46
CA ASP A 217 6.30 2.45 -12.32
C ASP A 217 6.39 3.83 -11.63
N HIS A 218 7.11 4.74 -12.28
CA HIS A 218 7.49 6.05 -11.75
C HIS A 218 6.32 6.96 -11.34
N ARG A 219 5.09 6.64 -11.77
CA ARG A 219 3.88 7.40 -11.44
C ARG A 219 3.16 6.88 -10.19
N LYS A 220 3.27 5.60 -9.85
CA LYS A 220 2.35 4.92 -8.91
C LYS A 220 2.97 4.54 -7.56
N ALA A 221 4.30 4.54 -7.44
CA ALA A 221 4.97 4.11 -6.22
C ALA A 221 6.06 5.09 -5.80
N ARG A 222 5.61 6.19 -5.18
CA ARG A 222 6.45 7.23 -4.60
C ARG A 222 6.53 7.09 -3.08
N ILE A 223 7.70 7.34 -2.53
CA ILE A 223 7.94 7.44 -1.10
C ILE A 223 8.46 8.84 -0.82
N GLU A 224 7.76 9.60 0.00
CA GLU A 224 8.33 10.79 0.59
C GLU A 224 8.92 10.44 1.96
N VAL A 225 10.24 10.55 2.09
CA VAL A 225 10.95 10.36 3.35
C VAL A 225 11.17 11.74 3.97
N PHE A 226 10.65 11.96 5.17
CA PHE A 226 10.82 13.23 5.87
C PHE A 226 11.31 13.03 7.29
N LYS A 227 12.03 14.02 7.79
CA LYS A 227 12.57 14.00 9.15
C LYS A 227 11.50 14.41 10.13
N ASP A 228 11.23 13.55 11.10
CA ASP A 228 10.46 13.90 12.30
C ASP A 228 11.26 13.59 13.55
N SER A 229 11.80 14.66 14.14
CA SER A 229 12.52 14.61 15.42
C SER A 229 11.65 14.98 16.61
N THR A 230 10.38 15.29 16.40
CA THR A 230 9.46 15.80 17.43
C THR A 230 8.62 14.69 18.03
N ARG A 231 8.16 13.74 17.21
CA ARG A 231 7.42 12.57 17.66
C ARG A 231 8.39 11.46 18.07
N GLY A 232 8.13 10.84 19.23
CA GLY A 232 8.87 9.67 19.69
C GLY A 232 8.64 8.45 18.78
N ARG A 233 9.20 7.29 19.16
CA ARG A 233 8.96 6.05 18.42
C ARG A 233 7.48 5.66 18.52
N GLY A 234 6.86 5.41 17.37
CA GLY A 234 5.44 5.02 17.30
C GLY A 234 5.16 3.67 17.95
N ARG A 235 3.93 3.54 18.47
CA ARG A 235 3.38 2.25 18.88
C ARG A 235 2.48 1.74 17.75
N PHE A 236 2.42 0.43 17.60
CA PHE A 236 1.43 -0.19 16.73
C PHE A 236 0.07 -0.26 17.43
N GLY A 237 -0.99 -0.03 16.68
CA GLY A 237 -2.38 -0.01 17.13
C GLY A 237 -3.28 0.66 16.09
N PRO A 238 -4.61 0.58 16.24
CA PRO A 238 -5.56 1.22 15.34
C PRO A 238 -5.14 2.65 14.99
N GLY A 239 -5.13 3.01 13.70
CA GLY A 239 -4.65 4.30 13.20
C GLY A 239 -3.19 4.33 12.74
N THR A 240 -2.49 3.20 12.76
CA THR A 240 -1.09 3.09 12.30
C THR A 240 -0.90 2.01 11.24
N VAL A 241 0.04 2.24 10.32
CA VAL A 241 0.47 1.24 9.34
C VAL A 241 1.44 0.26 10.00
N HIS A 242 1.19 -1.04 9.83
CA HIS A 242 2.10 -2.09 10.26
C HIS A 242 3.27 -2.23 9.27
N HIS A 243 2.98 -2.34 7.97
CA HIS A 243 4.01 -2.52 6.94
C HIS A 243 3.54 -2.03 5.57
N ILE A 244 4.50 -1.81 4.68
CA ILE A 244 4.30 -1.58 3.24
C ILE A 244 4.98 -2.69 2.46
N ALA A 245 4.28 -3.25 1.47
CA ALA A 245 4.79 -4.31 0.62
C ALA A 245 5.14 -3.80 -0.78
N TRP A 246 6.22 -4.32 -1.35
CA TRP A 246 6.73 -4.03 -2.68
C TRP A 246 6.52 -5.20 -3.63
N ARG A 247 6.18 -4.90 -4.88
CA ARG A 247 5.87 -5.90 -5.90
C ARG A 247 7.11 -6.48 -6.53
N VAL A 248 7.09 -7.80 -6.70
CA VAL A 248 7.94 -8.56 -7.61
C VAL A 248 7.08 -9.45 -8.49
N ALA A 249 7.56 -9.77 -9.69
CA ALA A 249 6.76 -10.50 -10.67
C ALA A 249 6.40 -11.92 -10.21
N ASP A 250 7.35 -12.63 -9.62
CA ASP A 250 7.26 -14.06 -9.35
C ASP A 250 8.19 -14.51 -8.21
N ASP A 251 8.14 -15.80 -7.91
CA ASP A 251 8.98 -16.45 -6.89
C ASP A 251 10.48 -16.34 -7.18
N ALA A 252 10.89 -16.39 -8.46
CA ALA A 252 12.30 -16.29 -8.81
C ALA A 252 12.84 -14.91 -8.42
N ALA A 253 12.11 -13.85 -8.74
CA ALA A 253 12.42 -12.50 -8.31
C ALA A 253 12.40 -12.36 -6.77
N LEU A 254 11.41 -12.96 -6.09
CA LEU A 254 11.35 -12.96 -4.62
C LEU A 254 12.60 -13.61 -3.99
N MET A 255 13.05 -14.76 -4.52
CA MET A 255 14.25 -15.45 -4.04
C MET A 255 15.51 -14.62 -4.28
N SER A 256 15.62 -13.97 -5.45
CA SER A 256 16.72 -13.05 -5.75
C SER A 256 16.77 -11.88 -4.76
N TRP A 257 15.61 -11.30 -4.41
CA TRP A 257 15.54 -10.23 -3.42
C TRP A 257 15.92 -10.71 -2.01
N GLN A 258 15.47 -11.90 -1.60
CA GLN A 258 15.85 -12.47 -0.31
C GLN A 258 17.38 -12.69 -0.22
N ALA A 259 17.98 -13.22 -1.30
CA ALA A 259 19.43 -13.43 -1.38
C ALA A 259 20.19 -12.10 -1.33
N ARG A 260 19.74 -11.07 -2.08
CA ARG A 260 20.34 -9.73 -2.05
C ARG A 260 20.29 -9.11 -0.66
N LEU A 261 19.12 -9.11 -0.01
CA LEU A 261 18.96 -8.55 1.33
C LEU A 261 19.84 -9.26 2.36
N SER A 262 19.94 -10.59 2.28
CA SER A 262 20.86 -11.37 3.11
C SER A 262 22.32 -11.01 2.87
N ALA A 263 22.74 -10.83 1.61
CA ALA A 263 24.11 -10.42 1.26
C ALA A 263 24.46 -9.02 1.80
N GLU A 264 23.49 -8.11 1.81
CA GLU A 264 23.57 -6.78 2.42
C GLU A 264 23.43 -6.80 3.97
N LYS A 265 23.39 -7.99 4.58
CA LYS A 265 23.26 -8.21 6.03
C LYS A 265 21.98 -7.60 6.63
N VAL A 266 20.95 -7.43 5.81
CA VAL A 266 19.62 -7.07 6.28
C VAL A 266 19.00 -8.31 6.92
N ASN A 267 18.41 -8.15 8.11
CA ASN A 267 17.67 -9.23 8.76
C ASN A 267 16.32 -9.44 8.04
N VAL A 268 16.35 -10.23 6.98
CA VAL A 268 15.20 -10.63 6.19
C VAL A 268 14.68 -12.00 6.67
N THR A 269 13.36 -12.14 6.71
CA THR A 269 12.71 -13.39 7.10
C THR A 269 12.80 -14.47 6.03
N ASP A 270 12.52 -15.72 6.42
CA ASP A 270 12.19 -16.79 5.48
C ASP A 270 10.94 -16.47 4.68
N VAL A 271 10.82 -17.09 3.51
CA VAL A 271 9.66 -16.93 2.63
C VAL A 271 8.41 -17.46 3.31
N ARG A 272 7.39 -16.62 3.38
CA ARG A 272 6.09 -16.95 3.95
C ARG A 272 5.06 -17.19 2.85
N GLU A 273 4.30 -18.26 3.00
CA GLU A 273 3.13 -18.55 2.17
C GLU A 273 1.91 -17.82 2.75
N ARG A 274 1.32 -16.89 1.98
CA ARG A 274 0.14 -16.12 2.41
C ARG A 274 -1.11 -16.46 1.59
N LYS A 275 -1.11 -17.61 0.89
CA LYS A 275 -2.20 -18.13 0.02
C LYS A 275 -2.40 -17.32 -1.26
N TYR A 276 -2.53 -15.99 -1.14
CA TYR A 276 -2.77 -15.07 -2.26
C TYR A 276 -1.46 -14.56 -2.89
N PHE A 277 -0.37 -14.65 -2.14
CA PHE A 277 0.98 -14.26 -2.54
C PHE A 277 2.00 -14.92 -1.61
N ARG A 278 3.26 -14.89 -2.02
CA ARG A 278 4.41 -15.27 -1.19
C ARG A 278 5.23 -14.04 -0.89
N SER A 279 5.83 -13.99 0.30
CA SER A 279 6.53 -12.78 0.71
C SER A 279 7.65 -12.97 1.71
N ILE A 280 8.48 -11.93 1.80
CA ILE A 280 9.56 -11.78 2.78
C ILE A 280 9.43 -10.41 3.46
N TYR A 281 9.70 -10.37 4.75
CA TYR A 281 9.69 -9.16 5.57
C TYR A 281 11.09 -8.78 6.04
N PHE A 282 11.33 -7.49 6.16
CA PHE A 282 12.55 -6.90 6.75
C PHE A 282 12.24 -5.51 7.30
N ARG A 283 13.21 -4.90 8.01
CA ARG A 283 13.09 -3.54 8.53
C ARG A 283 14.15 -2.66 7.88
N GLU A 284 13.74 -1.53 7.33
CA GLU A 284 14.67 -0.53 6.80
C GLU A 284 15.29 0.31 7.94
N PRO A 285 16.40 1.04 7.73
CA PRO A 285 17.14 1.72 8.79
C PRO A 285 16.35 2.74 9.61
N GLY A 286 15.35 3.41 9.03
CA GLY A 286 14.43 4.32 9.73
C GLY A 286 13.47 3.61 10.70
N GLY A 287 13.38 2.28 10.64
CA GLY A 287 12.57 1.45 11.52
C GLY A 287 11.24 0.99 10.90
N ILE A 288 10.92 1.40 9.68
CA ILE A 288 9.69 0.99 8.99
C ILE A 288 9.80 -0.48 8.56
N VAL A 289 8.70 -1.23 8.70
CA VAL A 289 8.63 -2.64 8.26
C VAL A 289 8.27 -2.67 6.78
N PHE A 290 9.14 -3.30 5.99
CA PHE A 290 8.95 -3.53 4.57
C PHE A 290 8.68 -5.00 4.30
N GLU A 291 7.90 -5.24 3.26
CA GLU A 291 7.65 -6.56 2.69
C GLU A 291 7.99 -6.54 1.19
N ILE A 292 8.44 -7.65 0.63
CA ILE A 292 8.47 -7.88 -0.81
C ILE A 292 7.55 -9.08 -1.09
N ALA A 293 6.58 -8.90 -1.98
CA ALA A 293 5.51 -9.85 -2.26
C ALA A 293 5.34 -10.10 -3.76
N THR A 294 5.05 -11.35 -4.12
CA THR A 294 4.77 -11.78 -5.50
C THR A 294 3.41 -11.29 -5.97
N ASP A 295 3.29 -10.87 -7.23
CA ASP A 295 2.02 -10.42 -7.80
C ASP A 295 0.93 -11.52 -7.85
N GLY A 296 1.33 -12.80 -7.92
CA GLY A 296 0.42 -13.96 -7.97
C GLY A 296 0.49 -14.85 -6.72
N PRO A 297 -0.49 -15.77 -6.55
CA PRO A 297 -1.58 -16.07 -7.49
C PRO A 297 -2.77 -15.09 -7.47
N GLY A 298 -2.90 -14.23 -6.47
CA GLY A 298 -3.99 -13.26 -6.33
C GLY A 298 -5.21 -13.76 -5.56
N PHE A 299 -6.24 -12.91 -5.43
CA PHE A 299 -7.39 -13.16 -4.54
C PHE A 299 -8.47 -14.06 -5.14
N THR A 300 -8.41 -14.30 -6.45
CA THR A 300 -9.30 -15.24 -7.16
C THR A 300 -8.85 -16.70 -7.06
N ALA A 301 -7.77 -16.96 -6.31
CA ALA A 301 -7.23 -18.31 -6.11
C ALA A 301 -8.19 -19.23 -5.34
N ASP A 302 -9.06 -18.68 -4.48
CA ASP A 302 -9.99 -19.44 -3.64
C ASP A 302 -11.43 -18.91 -3.62
N GLU A 303 -11.71 -17.80 -4.27
CA GLU A 303 -13.06 -17.26 -4.48
C GLU A 303 -13.22 -16.82 -5.94
N SER A 304 -14.41 -17.02 -6.52
CA SER A 304 -14.70 -16.47 -7.83
C SER A 304 -14.74 -14.95 -7.78
N GLU A 305 -14.47 -14.29 -8.90
CA GLU A 305 -14.47 -12.83 -8.95
C GLU A 305 -15.78 -12.22 -8.42
N ASP A 306 -16.94 -12.76 -8.78
CA ASP A 306 -18.25 -12.24 -8.31
C ASP A 306 -18.46 -12.35 -6.80
N ASN A 307 -17.74 -13.26 -6.13
CA ASN A 307 -17.95 -13.61 -4.72
C ASN A 307 -16.79 -13.17 -3.81
N LEU A 308 -15.79 -12.45 -4.33
CA LEU A 308 -14.67 -11.94 -3.54
C LEU A 308 -15.17 -11.20 -2.29
N GLY A 309 -14.64 -11.58 -1.12
CA GLY A 309 -15.00 -10.97 0.16
C GLY A 309 -16.36 -11.39 0.73
N GLY A 310 -17.11 -12.26 0.04
CA GLY A 310 -18.44 -12.67 0.45
C GLY A 310 -18.47 -13.69 1.59
N SER A 311 -17.33 -14.31 1.93
CA SER A 311 -17.26 -15.30 3.00
C SER A 311 -15.91 -15.33 3.69
N LEU A 312 -15.87 -15.85 4.93
CA LEU A 312 -14.62 -16.05 5.68
C LEU A 312 -13.79 -17.14 5.02
N GLN A 313 -12.68 -16.75 4.40
CA GLN A 313 -11.67 -17.65 3.89
C GLN A 313 -10.65 -17.97 4.98
N LEU A 314 -10.21 -19.23 5.05
CA LEU A 314 -9.08 -19.65 5.86
C LEU A 314 -8.05 -20.34 4.95
N PRO A 315 -6.75 -20.27 5.27
CA PRO A 315 -5.77 -21.09 4.61
C PRO A 315 -5.98 -22.56 4.97
N VAL A 316 -5.56 -23.47 4.10
CA VAL A 316 -5.81 -24.93 4.25
C VAL A 316 -5.39 -25.46 5.63
N TRP A 317 -4.27 -24.96 6.18
CA TRP A 317 -3.77 -25.38 7.49
C TRP A 317 -4.57 -24.86 8.69
N LEU A 318 -5.55 -23.96 8.49
CA LEU A 318 -6.46 -23.46 9.52
C LEU A 318 -7.92 -23.96 9.34
N GLU A 319 -8.25 -24.62 8.23
CA GLU A 319 -9.61 -25.07 7.96
C GLU A 319 -10.14 -26.05 9.01
N ASP A 320 -9.28 -26.95 9.52
CA ASP A 320 -9.64 -27.88 10.60
C ASP A 320 -10.05 -27.17 11.91
N ARG A 321 -9.69 -25.89 12.06
CA ARG A 321 -10.03 -25.03 13.20
C ARG A 321 -11.16 -24.05 12.91
N ARG A 322 -11.82 -24.12 11.75
CA ARG A 322 -12.90 -23.18 11.38
C ARG A 322 -14.02 -23.08 12.42
N ALA A 323 -14.44 -24.21 12.98
CA ALA A 323 -15.50 -24.26 13.99
C ALA A 323 -15.10 -23.60 15.32
N GLU A 324 -13.79 -23.46 15.58
CA GLU A 324 -13.23 -22.73 16.72
C GLU A 324 -13.05 -21.24 16.37
N ILE A 325 -12.52 -20.93 15.20
CA ILE A 325 -12.14 -19.56 14.80
C ILE A 325 -13.38 -18.72 14.46
N ALA A 326 -14.24 -19.20 13.56
CA ALA A 326 -15.30 -18.38 12.96
C ALA A 326 -16.30 -17.80 13.99
N PRO A 327 -16.77 -18.56 15.01
CA PRO A 327 -17.71 -18.02 16.00
C PRO A 327 -17.12 -16.97 16.94
N ASN A 328 -15.79 -16.90 17.06
CA ASN A 328 -15.09 -15.98 17.97
C ASN A 328 -14.77 -14.63 17.30
N LEU A 329 -14.94 -14.52 15.99
CA LEU A 329 -14.75 -13.26 15.28
C LEU A 329 -15.99 -12.37 15.44
N PRO A 330 -15.83 -11.03 15.51
CA PRO A 330 -16.96 -10.11 15.50
C PRO A 330 -17.86 -10.33 14.27
N PRO A 331 -19.18 -10.16 14.38
CA PRO A 331 -20.06 -10.24 13.22
C PRO A 331 -19.68 -9.14 12.21
N LEU A 332 -19.71 -9.49 10.92
CA LEU A 332 -19.43 -8.58 9.82
C LEU A 332 -20.59 -8.65 8.81
N THR A 333 -21.10 -7.49 8.41
CA THR A 333 -22.12 -7.35 7.36
C THR A 333 -21.47 -6.74 6.13
N VAL A 334 -21.34 -7.55 5.09
CA VAL A 334 -20.81 -7.18 3.76
C VAL A 334 -21.94 -6.68 2.87
#